data_AF-A0A9X1TI32-F1
#
_entry.id   AF-A0A9X1TI32-F1
#
_cell.length_a   1.000
_cell.length_b   1.000
_cell.length_c   1.000
_cell.angle_alpha   90.00
_cell.angle_beta   90.00
_cell.angle_gamma   90.00
#
_symmetry.space_group_name_H-M   'P 1'
#
loop_
_entity.id
_entity.type
_entity.pdbx_description
1 polymer ?
#
loop_
_entity_poly.entity_id
_entity_poly.type
_entity_poly.pdbx_seq_one_letter_code
_entity_poly.pdbx_strand_id
1 'polypeptide(L)'
;MRFISDDANDLKPAWMSSQETECPEKLLPGFWKHYTIADCRFFLWQMLSASISTENQDADASPGEQISFFENLVVYLEASSIVDNRGPLSKAKRGESEQYETGESSMDIKPGEKPPKGDNPHRKLHKRLKRLSIWHRDGFDDPYVILDSFFDAYDLPSFKARLYDILQVCCQEKYYDKGCPADVLYFLEKVESIINAAYSILISEEAKWLDKSKTAMECIASSNGEPECEIEPPAVIIQCLKEFFEYRSLKKWKQELNRICLYSLSSQSAQEWGVWIDSLTLYKLICSLAETAFDLRKNRSALP
;
A
#
# COMPACT_ATOMS: atom_id res chain seq x y z
N MET A 1 21.63 -9.61 24.45
CA MET A 1 20.73 -10.79 24.62
C MET A 1 19.61 -10.45 25.57
N ARG A 2 18.51 -9.90 25.05
CA ARG A 2 17.20 -9.93 25.71
C ARG A 2 16.35 -10.92 24.92
N PHE A 3 15.72 -11.85 25.63
CA PHE A 3 14.94 -12.95 25.08
C PHE A 3 13.50 -12.89 25.57
N ILE A 4 12.70 -13.60 24.79
CA ILE A 4 11.26 -13.60 24.57
C ILE A 4 10.43 -13.84 25.85
N SER A 5 9.27 -13.19 25.93
CA SER A 5 8.18 -13.61 26.82
C SER A 5 7.53 -14.87 26.23
N ASP A 6 7.59 -15.99 26.93
CA ASP A 6 6.94 -17.27 26.54
C ASP A 6 5.41 -17.25 26.72
N ASP A 7 4.81 -16.08 26.99
CA ASP A 7 3.38 -15.97 27.25
C ASP A 7 2.60 -15.67 25.96
N ALA A 8 1.79 -16.63 25.50
CA ALA A 8 1.01 -16.54 24.28
C ALA A 8 -0.04 -15.41 24.27
N ASN A 9 -0.26 -14.76 25.42
CA ASN A 9 -1.15 -13.60 25.58
C ASN A 9 -0.42 -12.28 25.87
N ASP A 10 0.93 -12.25 25.91
CA ASP A 10 1.66 -11.02 26.24
C ASP A 10 1.73 -10.09 25.03
N LEU A 11 0.83 -9.10 25.00
CA LEU A 11 1.01 -7.85 24.26
C LEU A 11 2.08 -6.94 24.91
N LYS A 12 2.84 -7.45 25.89
CA LYS A 12 3.86 -6.67 26.57
C LYS A 12 5.09 -6.49 25.69
N PRO A 13 5.69 -5.29 25.67
CA PRO A 13 6.99 -5.04 25.06
C PRO A 13 8.02 -6.07 25.57
N ALA A 14 8.61 -6.85 24.66
CA ALA A 14 9.57 -7.89 25.03
C ALA A 14 10.99 -7.31 25.21
N TRP A 15 11.24 -6.11 24.68
CA TRP A 15 12.58 -5.52 24.63
C TRP A 15 12.74 -4.32 25.58
N MET A 16 11.65 -3.78 26.09
CA MET A 16 11.65 -2.71 27.09
C MET A 16 11.73 -3.26 28.52
N SER A 17 12.53 -2.60 29.37
CA SER A 17 12.46 -2.83 30.81
C SER A 17 11.15 -2.29 31.40
N SER A 18 10.81 -2.73 32.62
CA SER A 18 9.61 -2.25 33.32
C SER A 18 9.63 -0.72 33.51
N GLN A 19 10.80 -0.14 33.80
CA GLN A 19 10.96 1.32 33.95
C GLN A 19 10.77 2.07 32.62
N GLU A 20 11.26 1.49 31.52
CA GLU A 20 11.09 2.05 30.17
C GLU A 20 9.62 2.00 29.71
N THR A 21 8.90 0.95 30.10
CA THR A 21 7.47 0.76 29.78
C THR A 21 6.58 1.80 30.47
N GLU A 22 6.99 2.30 31.64
CA GLU A 22 6.27 3.36 32.35
C GLU A 22 6.36 4.72 31.64
N CYS A 23 7.50 5.01 31.00
CA CYS A 23 7.79 6.30 30.34
C CYS A 23 8.41 6.12 28.93
N PRO A 24 7.70 5.51 27.95
CA PRO A 24 8.22 5.22 26.62
C PRO A 24 8.65 6.47 25.84
N GLU A 25 7.99 7.61 26.11
CA GLU A 25 8.23 8.91 25.45
C GLU A 25 9.66 9.43 25.64
N LYS A 26 10.32 9.06 26.75
CA LYS A 26 11.69 9.51 27.05
C LYS A 26 12.75 8.82 26.19
N LEU A 27 12.40 7.69 25.56
CA LEU A 27 13.32 6.92 24.72
C LEU A 27 13.46 7.51 23.33
N LEU A 28 12.38 8.10 22.80
CA LEU A 28 12.34 8.60 21.41
C LEU A 28 13.43 9.66 21.15
N PRO A 29 13.62 10.71 22.00
CA PRO A 29 14.66 11.70 21.76
C PRO A 29 16.07 11.12 21.83
N GLY A 30 16.28 10.10 22.66
CA GLY A 30 17.56 9.41 22.79
C GLY A 30 17.94 8.70 21.50
N PHE A 31 17.02 7.95 20.90
CA PHE A 31 17.27 7.25 19.63
C PHE A 31 17.58 8.24 18.49
N TRP A 32 16.75 9.27 18.32
CA TRP A 32 16.91 10.27 17.24
C TRP A 32 18.13 11.18 17.40
N LYS A 33 18.73 11.24 18.59
CA LYS A 33 20.02 11.90 18.79
C LYS A 33 21.18 11.11 18.17
N HIS A 34 21.06 9.79 18.07
CA HIS A 34 22.14 8.91 17.62
C HIS A 34 21.95 8.40 16.19
N TYR A 35 20.70 8.32 15.71
CA TYR A 35 20.38 7.81 14.38
C TYR A 35 19.44 8.76 13.64
N THR A 36 19.80 9.09 12.41
CA THR A 36 18.90 9.76 11.47
C THR A 36 18.02 8.74 10.75
N ILE A 37 16.97 9.21 10.07
CA ILE A 37 16.14 8.35 9.22
C ILE A 37 16.98 7.71 8.11
N ALA A 38 17.99 8.42 7.59
CA ALA A 38 18.90 7.90 6.57
C ALA A 38 19.72 6.73 7.13
N ASP A 39 20.27 6.88 8.34
CA ASP A 39 21.02 5.82 9.03
C ASP A 39 20.14 4.60 9.26
N CYS A 40 18.89 4.80 9.70
CA CYS A 40 17.95 3.71 9.90
C CYS A 40 17.68 2.91 8.61
N ARG A 41 17.51 3.60 7.48
CA ARG A 41 17.32 2.95 6.17
C ARG A 41 18.57 2.18 5.74
N PHE A 42 19.74 2.78 5.94
CA PHE A 42 21.02 2.16 5.61
C PHE A 42 21.27 0.88 6.41
N PHE A 43 21.14 0.93 7.74
CA PHE A 43 21.37 -0.24 8.59
C PHE A 43 20.33 -1.35 8.38
N LEU A 44 19.05 -1.00 8.19
CA LEU A 44 18.02 -1.99 7.85
C LEU A 44 18.31 -2.66 6.51
N TRP A 45 18.71 -1.90 5.50
CA TRP A 45 19.10 -2.44 4.20
C TRP A 45 20.33 -3.34 4.32
N GLN A 46 21.36 -2.95 5.08
CA GLN A 46 22.55 -3.77 5.29
C GLN A 46 22.22 -5.08 5.99
N MET A 47 21.41 -5.04 7.06
CA MET A 47 20.97 -6.26 7.75
C MET A 47 20.19 -7.20 6.82
N LEU A 48 19.28 -6.64 6.01
CA LEU A 48 18.52 -7.40 5.02
C LEU A 48 19.47 -7.99 3.96
N SER A 49 20.35 -7.18 3.39
CA SER A 49 21.34 -7.57 2.38
C SER A 49 22.26 -8.69 2.89
N ALA A 50 22.74 -8.58 4.13
CA ALA A 50 23.57 -9.62 4.76
C ALA A 50 22.78 -10.92 5.01
N SER A 51 21.48 -10.83 5.31
CA SER A 51 20.64 -12.02 5.55
C SER A 51 20.23 -12.77 4.28
N ILE A 52 20.24 -12.09 3.13
CA ILE A 52 19.87 -12.67 1.82
C ILE A 52 21.07 -13.04 0.95
N SER A 53 22.27 -12.53 1.27
CA SER A 53 23.48 -12.85 0.52
C SER A 53 24.10 -14.17 0.98
N THR A 54 24.25 -15.14 0.07
CA THR A 54 24.97 -16.40 0.31
C THR A 54 26.48 -16.23 0.26
N GLU A 55 26.95 -15.16 -0.36
CA GLU A 55 28.34 -14.75 -0.37
C GLU A 55 28.49 -13.60 0.64
N ASN A 56 29.36 -13.78 1.63
CA ASN A 56 29.71 -12.76 2.61
C ASN A 56 30.32 -11.54 1.90
N GLN A 57 29.49 -10.61 1.43
CA GLN A 57 29.96 -9.28 1.07
C GLN A 57 30.35 -8.59 2.38
N ASP A 58 31.51 -7.93 2.35
CA ASP A 58 32.00 -7.12 3.47
C ASP A 58 30.98 -6.02 3.75
N ALA A 59 30.18 -6.21 4.81
CA ALA A 59 29.28 -5.18 5.28
C ALA A 59 30.12 -4.02 5.84
N ASP A 60 29.89 -2.80 5.37
CA ASP A 60 30.58 -1.61 5.87
C ASP A 60 30.33 -1.38 7.38
N ALA A 61 29.19 -1.87 7.89
CA ALA A 61 28.92 -1.90 9.33
C ALA A 61 29.28 -3.27 9.90
N SER A 62 30.04 -3.26 10.99
CA SER A 62 30.38 -4.46 11.73
C SER A 62 29.11 -5.18 12.23
N PRO A 63 29.14 -6.51 12.40
CA PRO A 63 28.01 -7.24 12.98
C PRO A 63 27.55 -6.68 14.34
N GLY A 64 28.48 -6.14 15.13
CA GLY A 64 28.16 -5.49 16.41
C GLY A 64 27.33 -4.22 16.26
N GLU A 65 27.63 -3.38 15.26
CA GLU A 65 26.85 -2.17 14.97
C GLU A 65 25.45 -2.51 14.46
N GLN A 66 25.33 -3.54 13.61
CA GLN A 66 24.04 -4.02 13.11
C GLN A 66 23.16 -4.57 14.24
N ILE A 67 23.73 -5.41 15.12
CA ILE A 67 23.01 -5.94 16.29
C ILE A 67 22.59 -4.80 17.22
N SER A 68 23.49 -3.85 17.51
CA SER A 68 23.17 -2.71 18.37
C SER A 68 22.08 -1.82 17.78
N PHE A 69 22.13 -1.55 16.47
CA PHE A 69 21.09 -0.82 15.76
C PHE A 69 19.74 -1.55 15.84
N PHE A 70 19.70 -2.85 15.58
CA PHE A 70 18.48 -3.64 15.65
C PHE A 70 17.87 -3.66 17.06
N GLU A 71 18.68 -3.92 18.09
CA GLU A 71 18.22 -3.92 19.49
C GLU A 71 17.58 -2.57 19.85
N ASN A 72 18.19 -1.46 19.44
CA ASN A 72 17.65 -0.12 19.67
C ASN A 72 16.38 0.17 18.84
N LEU A 73 16.32 -0.27 17.58
CA LEU A 73 15.17 -0.08 16.72
C LEU A 73 13.92 -0.81 17.24
N VAL A 74 14.07 -2.04 17.73
CA VAL A 74 12.94 -2.83 18.27
C VAL A 74 12.37 -2.16 19.53
N VAL A 75 13.23 -1.71 20.46
CA VAL A 75 12.81 -0.96 21.66
C VAL A 75 12.03 0.31 21.27
N TYR A 76 12.46 1.00 20.22
CA TYR A 76 11.78 2.20 19.71
C TYR A 76 10.40 1.89 19.09
N LEU A 77 10.28 0.80 18.32
CA LEU A 77 9.02 0.36 17.72
C LEU A 77 8.00 -0.01 18.81
N GLU A 78 8.44 -0.71 19.87
CA GLU A 78 7.61 -1.02 21.02
C GLU A 78 7.15 0.25 21.76
N ALA A 79 8.08 1.16 22.05
CA ALA A 79 7.76 2.43 22.71
C ALA A 79 6.74 3.25 21.89
N SER A 80 6.91 3.31 20.57
CA SER A 80 5.98 4.02 19.66
C SER A 80 4.60 3.37 19.64
N SER A 81 4.53 2.03 19.62
CA SER A 81 3.27 1.29 19.71
C SER A 81 2.53 1.56 21.02
N ILE A 82 3.22 1.60 22.16
CA ILE A 82 2.61 1.93 23.46
C ILE A 82 2.05 3.36 23.44
N VAL A 83 2.79 4.32 22.89
CA VAL A 83 2.37 5.72 22.81
C VAL A 83 1.12 5.87 21.93
N ASP A 84 1.07 5.20 20.77
CA ASP A 84 -0.08 5.24 19.87
C ASP A 84 -1.33 4.56 20.48
N ASN A 85 -1.13 3.40 21.13
CA ASN A 85 -2.20 2.67 21.82
C ASN A 85 -2.72 3.36 23.08
N ARG A 86 -1.92 4.25 23.71
CA ARG A 86 -2.39 5.05 24.85
C ARG A 86 -3.40 6.12 24.43
N GLY A 87 -3.52 6.42 23.13
CA GLY A 87 -4.44 7.42 22.60
C GLY A 87 -4.27 8.81 23.23
N PRO A 88 -4.96 9.84 22.72
CA PRO A 88 -5.06 11.13 23.39
C PRO A 88 -5.96 10.98 24.62
N LEU A 89 -5.40 10.46 25.71
CA LEU A 89 -6.04 10.35 27.02
C LEU A 89 -6.06 11.72 27.73
N SER A 90 -6.59 12.73 27.04
CA SER A 90 -7.04 14.00 27.59
C SER A 90 -8.11 14.54 26.61
N LYS A 91 -9.39 14.71 26.93
CA LYS A 91 -10.03 15.05 28.20
C LYS A 91 -11.49 14.53 28.17
N ALA A 92 -11.86 13.54 28.97
CA ALA A 92 -13.26 13.37 29.38
C ALA A 92 -13.37 12.59 30.69
N LYS A 93 -14.03 13.23 31.64
CA LYS A 93 -14.42 12.76 32.97
C LYS A 93 -15.16 11.42 32.93
N ARG A 94 -14.81 10.58 33.91
CA ARG A 94 -15.71 9.95 34.90
C ARG A 94 -16.88 9.11 34.35
N GLY A 95 -16.65 7.80 34.41
CA GLY A 95 -17.65 6.81 34.79
C GLY A 95 -18.48 6.25 33.65
N GLU A 96 -18.09 5.07 33.16
CA GLU A 96 -18.95 3.88 33.16
C GLU A 96 -18.16 2.69 32.57
N SER A 97 -18.52 1.52 33.07
CA SER A 97 -17.92 0.21 32.84
C SER A 97 -18.57 -0.44 31.62
N GLU A 98 -17.80 -1.08 30.75
CA GLU A 98 -18.22 -2.20 29.88
C GLU A 98 -16.98 -2.74 29.12
N GLN A 99 -16.52 -3.95 29.44
CA GLN A 99 -16.79 -5.22 28.74
C GLN A 99 -16.37 -5.23 27.26
N TYR A 100 -15.27 -5.93 26.98
CA TYR A 100 -14.80 -6.26 25.63
C TYR A 100 -15.35 -7.62 25.21
N GLU A 101 -16.05 -7.68 24.08
CA GLU A 101 -16.18 -8.88 23.26
C GLU A 101 -15.29 -8.77 22.02
N THR A 102 -14.46 -9.80 21.84
CA THR A 102 -13.60 -10.04 20.68
C THR A 102 -14.41 -10.83 19.64
N GLY A 103 -14.53 -10.30 18.42
CA GLY A 103 -15.17 -10.98 17.31
C GLY A 103 -14.46 -10.72 15.99
N GLU A 104 -13.70 -11.72 15.51
CA GLU A 104 -13.27 -11.80 14.13
C GLU A 104 -14.50 -11.86 13.20
N SER A 105 -14.61 -10.91 12.27
CA SER A 105 -15.68 -10.88 11.27
C SER A 105 -15.09 -10.93 9.87
N SER A 106 -15.09 -12.14 9.32
CA SER A 106 -15.20 -12.38 7.88
C SER A 106 -16.62 -12.00 7.45
N MET A 107 -16.77 -11.09 6.49
CA MET A 107 -18.06 -10.79 5.87
C MET A 107 -17.99 -10.98 4.36
N ASP A 108 -18.61 -12.08 3.93
CA ASP A 108 -19.40 -12.15 2.72
C ASP A 108 -20.55 -11.14 2.80
N ILE A 109 -20.73 -10.34 1.75
CA ILE A 109 -21.80 -9.34 1.66
C ILE A 109 -23.11 -10.08 1.39
N LYS A 110 -23.97 -10.20 2.42
CA LYS A 110 -25.39 -10.52 2.23
C LYS A 110 -26.17 -9.28 1.82
N PRO A 111 -27.04 -9.34 0.80
CA PRO A 111 -27.89 -8.24 0.39
C PRO A 111 -29.10 -8.16 1.35
N GLY A 112 -29.17 -7.12 2.20
CA GLY A 112 -30.36 -6.90 3.02
C GLY A 112 -30.25 -5.95 4.22
N GLU A 113 -29.06 -5.59 4.69
CA GLU A 113 -28.93 -4.70 5.85
C GLU A 113 -28.90 -3.22 5.45
N LYS A 114 -29.80 -2.42 6.06
CA LYS A 114 -29.84 -0.97 5.90
C LYS A 114 -28.54 -0.35 6.45
N PRO A 115 -27.81 0.44 5.64
CA PRO A 115 -26.51 0.98 6.05
C PRO A 115 -26.66 2.02 7.18
N PRO A 116 -25.69 2.09 8.10
CA PRO A 116 -25.62 3.17 9.10
C PRO A 116 -25.53 4.52 8.39
N LYS A 117 -26.43 5.45 8.77
CA LYS A 117 -26.46 6.83 8.29
C LYS A 117 -25.13 7.52 8.62
N GLY A 118 -24.38 7.94 7.60
CA GLY A 118 -23.46 9.08 7.74
C GLY A 118 -22.10 9.01 7.06
N ASP A 119 -21.63 7.84 6.63
CA ASP A 119 -20.30 7.76 6.01
C ASP A 119 -20.38 7.87 4.48
N ASN A 120 -19.87 8.98 3.95
CA ASN A 120 -19.67 9.21 2.51
C ASN A 120 -18.93 8.00 1.89
N PRO A 121 -19.46 7.38 0.81
CA PRO A 121 -18.84 6.23 0.14
C PRO A 121 -17.38 6.50 -0.27
N HIS A 122 -17.02 7.74 -0.64
CA HIS A 122 -15.65 8.12 -0.93
C HIS A 122 -14.72 7.96 0.29
N ARG A 123 -15.18 8.32 1.49
CA ARG A 123 -14.38 8.21 2.73
C ARG A 123 -14.08 6.74 3.06
N LYS A 124 -15.06 5.84 2.86
CA LYS A 124 -14.88 4.40 3.05
C LYS A 124 -13.90 3.81 2.04
N LEU A 125 -13.99 4.24 0.77
CA LEU A 125 -13.07 3.83 -0.28
C LEU A 125 -11.64 4.27 0.04
N HIS A 126 -11.42 5.53 0.40
CA HIS A 126 -10.12 6.05 0.83
C HIS A 126 -9.53 5.27 2.01
N LYS A 127 -10.33 5.01 3.05
CA LYS A 127 -9.88 4.24 4.21
C LYS A 127 -9.46 2.82 3.79
N ARG A 128 -10.19 2.21 2.85
CA ARG A 128 -9.85 0.90 2.30
C ARG A 128 -8.57 0.93 1.47
N LEU A 129 -8.42 1.92 0.57
CA LEU A 129 -7.21 2.10 -0.24
C LEU A 129 -5.99 2.32 0.64
N LYS A 130 -6.08 3.22 1.62
CA LYS A 130 -4.99 3.49 2.57
C LYS A 130 -4.58 2.26 3.38
N ARG A 131 -5.56 1.47 3.86
CA ARG A 131 -5.29 0.23 4.59
C ARG A 131 -4.64 -0.85 3.74
N LEU A 132 -4.95 -0.89 2.45
CA LEU A 132 -4.40 -1.88 1.51
C LEU A 132 -3.12 -1.41 0.82
N SER A 133 -2.76 -0.13 0.96
CA SER A 133 -1.58 0.41 0.30
C SER A 133 -0.31 -0.01 1.03
N ILE A 134 0.68 -0.44 0.28
CA ILE A 134 1.96 -0.91 0.81
C ILE A 134 2.90 0.28 0.98
N TRP A 135 3.03 1.09 -0.07
CA TRP A 135 4.00 2.18 -0.12
C TRP A 135 3.34 3.55 0.02
N HIS A 136 2.10 3.72 -0.42
CA HIS A 136 1.44 5.02 -0.36
C HIS A 136 0.75 5.28 0.99
N ARG A 137 1.20 6.31 1.71
CA ARG A 137 0.62 6.72 3.01
C ARG A 137 -0.20 8.01 2.95
N ASP A 138 0.01 8.80 1.91
CA ASP A 138 -0.63 10.10 1.71
C ASP A 138 -2.04 9.94 1.09
N GLY A 139 -2.88 10.96 1.25
CA GLY A 139 -4.28 10.96 0.80
C GLY A 139 -4.41 10.75 -0.71
N PHE A 140 -5.37 9.91 -1.12
CA PHE A 140 -5.69 9.62 -2.52
C PHE A 140 -6.75 10.60 -3.07
N ASP A 141 -6.54 11.91 -2.94
CA ASP A 141 -7.67 12.86 -3.02
C ASP A 141 -8.21 13.05 -4.46
N ASP A 142 -7.35 13.00 -5.48
CA ASP A 142 -7.75 13.01 -6.89
C ASP A 142 -7.01 11.90 -7.66
N PRO A 143 -7.69 10.87 -8.21
CA PRO A 143 -7.05 9.81 -8.97
C PRO A 143 -6.33 10.34 -10.22
N TYR A 144 -6.79 11.44 -10.82
CA TYR A 144 -6.17 11.98 -12.03
C TYR A 144 -4.85 12.71 -11.74
N VAL A 145 -4.73 13.38 -10.57
CA VAL A 145 -3.44 13.96 -10.13
C VAL A 145 -2.39 12.86 -9.95
N ILE A 146 -2.81 11.67 -9.51
CA ILE A 146 -1.94 10.50 -9.42
C ILE A 146 -1.49 10.04 -10.81
N LEU A 147 -2.39 10.03 -11.79
CA LEU A 147 -2.03 9.71 -13.17
C LEU A 147 -1.04 10.75 -13.73
N ASP A 148 -1.27 12.04 -13.48
CA ASP A 148 -0.33 13.10 -13.87
C ASP A 148 1.05 12.86 -13.25
N SER A 149 1.12 12.68 -11.92
CA SER A 149 2.38 12.40 -11.22
C SER A 149 3.09 11.13 -11.71
N PHE A 150 2.34 10.11 -12.14
CA PHE A 150 2.92 8.90 -12.70
C PHE A 150 3.57 9.17 -14.07
N PHE A 151 2.85 9.84 -14.97
CA PHE A 151 3.34 10.12 -16.32
C PHE A 151 4.34 11.28 -16.40
N ASP A 152 4.47 12.07 -15.34
CA ASP A 152 5.58 13.01 -15.18
C ASP A 152 6.87 12.29 -14.78
N ALA A 153 6.76 11.12 -14.11
CA ALA A 153 7.90 10.29 -13.71
C ALA A 153 8.33 9.29 -14.80
N TYR A 154 7.38 8.78 -15.60
CA TYR A 154 7.64 7.77 -16.62
C TYR A 154 6.88 8.02 -17.91
N ASP A 155 7.58 7.95 -19.04
CA ASP A 155 6.91 7.70 -20.32
C ASP A 155 6.52 6.21 -20.46
N LEU A 156 5.55 5.93 -21.33
CA LEU A 156 5.05 4.56 -21.53
C LEU A 156 6.17 3.58 -21.97
N PRO A 157 7.06 3.90 -22.92
CA PRO A 157 8.14 2.99 -23.32
C PRO A 157 9.10 2.66 -22.17
N SER A 158 9.55 3.66 -21.42
CA SER A 158 10.48 3.50 -20.29
C SER A 158 9.83 2.73 -19.16
N PHE A 159 8.55 3.00 -18.88
CA PHE A 159 7.76 2.23 -17.93
C PHE A 159 7.74 0.74 -18.28
N LYS A 160 7.39 0.40 -19.54
CA LYS A 160 7.32 -0.97 -20.03
C LYS A 160 8.68 -1.66 -19.94
N ALA A 161 9.74 -1.01 -20.40
CA ALA A 161 11.10 -1.56 -20.33
C ALA A 161 11.51 -1.86 -18.88
N ARG A 162 11.23 -0.93 -17.95
CA ARG A 162 11.57 -1.10 -16.54
C ARG A 162 10.74 -2.19 -15.86
N LEU A 163 9.44 -2.28 -16.18
CA LEU A 163 8.58 -3.37 -15.70
C LEU A 163 9.10 -4.73 -16.15
N TYR A 164 9.47 -4.84 -17.44
CA TYR A 164 10.02 -6.06 -18.01
C TYR A 164 11.30 -6.48 -17.28
N ASP A 165 12.23 -5.55 -17.09
CA ASP A 165 13.49 -5.80 -16.39
C ASP A 165 13.26 -6.31 -14.96
N ILE A 166 12.38 -5.67 -14.19
CA ILE A 166 12.07 -6.08 -12.82
C ILE A 166 11.44 -7.48 -12.79
N LEU A 167 10.47 -7.75 -13.66
CA LEU A 167 9.81 -9.06 -13.73
C LEU A 167 10.76 -10.17 -14.21
N GLN A 168 11.70 -9.85 -15.09
CA GLN A 168 12.72 -10.77 -15.55
C GLN A 168 13.63 -11.19 -14.40
N VAL A 169 14.07 -10.23 -13.57
CA VAL A 169 14.89 -10.50 -12.37
C VAL A 169 14.16 -11.41 -11.39
N CYS A 170 12.85 -11.21 -11.15
CA CYS A 170 12.06 -12.09 -10.27
C CYS A 170 12.09 -13.57 -10.69
N CYS A 171 12.37 -13.86 -11.96
CA CYS A 171 12.40 -15.21 -12.52
C CYS A 171 13.82 -15.79 -12.62
N GLN A 172 14.84 -15.06 -12.15
CA GLN A 172 16.24 -15.45 -12.24
C GLN A 172 16.82 -15.59 -10.83
N GLU A 173 17.86 -16.40 -10.69
CA GLU A 173 18.69 -16.48 -9.47
C GLU A 173 19.63 -15.27 -9.39
N LYS A 174 19.07 -14.07 -9.47
CA LYS A 174 19.79 -12.80 -9.46
C LYS A 174 18.93 -11.75 -8.79
N TYR A 175 19.58 -10.84 -8.07
CA TYR A 175 18.95 -9.63 -7.59
C TYR A 175 18.99 -8.55 -8.67
N TYR A 176 18.16 -7.52 -8.51
CA TYR A 176 18.15 -6.37 -9.42
C TYR A 176 19.46 -5.57 -9.27
N ASP A 177 20.34 -5.69 -10.26
CA ASP A 177 21.66 -5.06 -10.31
C ASP A 177 21.72 -3.82 -11.22
N LYS A 178 20.64 -3.54 -11.96
CA LYS A 178 20.51 -2.40 -12.87
C LYS A 178 20.18 -1.07 -12.15
N GLY A 179 20.84 -0.79 -11.03
CA GLY A 179 20.68 0.49 -10.30
C GLY A 179 20.56 0.32 -8.79
N CYS A 180 19.94 1.30 -8.15
CA CYS A 180 19.74 1.27 -6.70
C CYS A 180 18.51 0.40 -6.36
N PRO A 181 18.53 -0.46 -5.33
CA PRO A 181 17.33 -1.17 -4.86
C PRO A 181 16.13 -0.24 -4.56
N ALA A 182 16.41 1.01 -4.15
CA ALA A 182 15.38 2.03 -3.94
C ALA A 182 14.60 2.38 -5.22
N ASP A 183 15.22 2.19 -6.40
CA ASP A 183 14.56 2.42 -7.68
C ASP A 183 13.44 1.43 -7.94
N VAL A 184 13.62 0.16 -7.54
CA VAL A 184 12.58 -0.87 -7.65
C VAL A 184 11.41 -0.52 -6.73
N LEU A 185 11.70 -0.10 -5.49
CA LEU A 185 10.69 0.33 -4.54
C LEU A 185 9.89 1.52 -5.08
N TYR A 186 10.58 2.55 -5.57
CA TYR A 186 9.95 3.72 -6.16
C TYR A 186 9.12 3.38 -7.40
N PHE A 187 9.62 2.47 -8.25
CA PHE A 187 8.88 2.00 -9.41
C PHE A 187 7.60 1.26 -9.02
N LEU A 188 7.68 0.33 -8.07
CA LEU A 188 6.53 -0.44 -7.61
C LEU A 188 5.53 0.42 -6.83
N GLU A 189 5.98 1.45 -6.12
CA GLU A 189 5.11 2.48 -5.55
C GLU A 189 4.29 3.19 -6.64
N LYS A 190 4.92 3.52 -7.77
CA LYS A 190 4.23 4.17 -8.91
C LYS A 190 3.29 3.22 -9.65
N VAL A 191 3.63 1.94 -9.78
CA VAL A 191 2.70 0.90 -10.25
C VAL A 191 1.51 0.78 -9.29
N GLU A 192 1.78 0.80 -7.99
CA GLU A 192 0.75 0.73 -6.96
C GLU A 192 -0.23 1.91 -7.05
N SER A 193 0.30 3.12 -7.27
CA SER A 193 -0.49 4.35 -7.33
C SER A 193 -1.46 4.35 -8.52
N ILE A 194 -1.03 3.90 -9.70
CA ILE A 194 -1.94 3.80 -10.87
C ILE A 194 -3.01 2.75 -10.67
N ILE A 195 -2.72 1.63 -10.00
CA ILE A 195 -3.73 0.61 -9.66
C ILE A 195 -4.78 1.20 -8.72
N ASN A 196 -4.36 1.97 -7.71
CA ASN A 196 -5.29 2.63 -6.79
C ASN A 196 -6.14 3.71 -7.47
N ALA A 197 -5.52 4.52 -8.35
CA ALA A 197 -6.23 5.53 -9.13
C ALA A 197 -7.30 4.88 -10.04
N ALA A 198 -6.90 3.85 -10.78
CA ALA A 198 -7.80 3.08 -11.65
C ALA A 198 -8.97 2.45 -10.90
N TYR A 199 -8.70 1.85 -9.72
CA TYR A 199 -9.76 1.32 -8.88
C TYR A 199 -10.74 2.41 -8.41
N SER A 200 -10.22 3.58 -8.06
CA SER A 200 -11.05 4.71 -7.61
C SER A 200 -11.95 5.24 -8.72
N ILE A 201 -11.43 5.33 -9.94
CA ILE A 201 -12.19 5.72 -11.13
C ILE A 201 -13.29 4.69 -11.39
N LEU A 202 -12.96 3.39 -11.41
CA LEU A 202 -13.93 2.33 -11.63
C LEU A 202 -15.11 2.38 -10.64
N ILE A 203 -14.82 2.50 -9.34
CA ILE A 203 -15.85 2.56 -8.30
C ILE A 203 -16.70 3.84 -8.41
N SER A 204 -16.07 4.98 -8.76
CA SER A 204 -16.78 6.25 -8.94
C SER A 204 -17.75 6.18 -10.11
N GLU A 205 -17.33 5.59 -11.22
CA GLU A 205 -18.20 5.38 -12.38
C GLU A 205 -19.35 4.43 -12.06
N GLU A 206 -19.08 3.27 -11.44
CA GLU A 206 -20.15 2.34 -11.03
C GLU A 206 -21.22 2.99 -10.15
N ALA A 207 -20.83 3.91 -9.26
CA ALA A 207 -21.78 4.68 -8.45
C ALA A 207 -22.65 5.61 -9.31
N LYS A 208 -22.08 6.30 -10.31
CA LYS A 208 -22.84 7.14 -11.25
C LYS A 208 -23.87 6.34 -12.04
N TRP A 209 -23.51 5.15 -12.52
CA TRP A 209 -24.44 4.25 -13.23
C TRP A 209 -25.61 3.82 -12.34
N LEU A 210 -25.35 3.50 -11.07
CA LEU A 210 -26.38 3.14 -10.09
C LEU A 210 -27.35 4.28 -9.85
N ASP A 211 -26.89 5.53 -9.77
CA ASP A 211 -27.77 6.67 -9.52
C ASP A 211 -28.58 7.06 -10.77
N LYS A 212 -27.99 7.03 -11.97
CA LYS A 212 -28.73 7.21 -13.23
C LYS A 212 -29.88 6.21 -13.39
N SER A 213 -29.67 4.96 -12.99
CA SER A 213 -30.71 3.92 -13.08
C SER A 213 -31.90 4.20 -12.15
N LYS A 214 -31.67 4.81 -10.98
CA LYS A 214 -32.73 5.20 -10.03
C LYS A 214 -33.46 6.45 -10.52
N THR A 215 -32.72 7.47 -10.96
CA THR A 215 -33.30 8.73 -11.45
C THR A 215 -34.14 8.52 -12.72
N ALA A 216 -33.72 7.65 -13.64
CA ALA A 216 -34.51 7.27 -14.81
C ALA A 216 -35.86 6.61 -14.46
N MET A 217 -35.97 6.03 -13.26
CA MET A 217 -37.20 5.42 -12.75
C MET A 217 -38.12 6.43 -12.04
N GLU A 218 -37.59 7.59 -11.61
CA GLU A 218 -38.34 8.63 -10.89
C GLU A 218 -38.70 9.86 -11.76
N CYS A 219 -37.98 10.12 -12.86
CA CYS A 219 -38.22 11.26 -13.74
C CYS A 219 -39.25 10.98 -14.87
N ILE A 220 -40.53 10.83 -14.50
CA ILE A 220 -41.67 11.09 -15.41
C ILE A 220 -42.30 12.47 -15.15
N ALA A 221 -41.88 13.20 -14.12
CA ALA A 221 -42.46 14.50 -13.76
C ALA A 221 -41.41 15.61 -13.64
N SER A 222 -41.49 16.58 -14.56
CA SER A 222 -40.85 17.91 -14.51
C SER A 222 -39.39 18.01 -14.99
N SER A 223 -39.16 18.64 -16.14
CA SER A 223 -37.85 19.14 -16.57
C SER A 223 -37.94 20.63 -16.93
N ASN A 224 -37.03 21.42 -16.37
CA ASN A 224 -36.59 22.74 -16.87
C ASN A 224 -35.30 23.10 -16.10
N GLY A 225 -34.18 22.51 -16.53
CA GLY A 225 -32.84 22.81 -16.02
C GLY A 225 -31.82 22.10 -16.89
N GLU A 226 -30.98 22.86 -17.59
CA GLU A 226 -29.89 22.34 -18.43
C GLU A 226 -28.84 21.65 -17.54
N PRO A 227 -28.51 20.37 -17.79
CA PRO A 227 -27.47 19.68 -17.04
C PRO A 227 -26.08 20.10 -17.53
N GLU A 228 -25.22 20.53 -16.60
CA GLU A 228 -23.78 20.63 -16.84
C GLU A 228 -23.24 19.26 -17.29
N CYS A 229 -22.62 19.24 -18.46
CA CYS A 229 -22.25 18.02 -19.16
C CYS A 229 -20.96 17.44 -18.55
N GLU A 230 -21.08 16.68 -17.46
CA GLU A 230 -19.98 15.86 -16.93
C GLU A 230 -19.67 14.76 -17.97
N ILE A 231 -18.48 14.80 -18.58
CA ILE A 231 -18.12 13.90 -19.68
C ILE A 231 -17.69 12.54 -19.11
N GLU A 232 -18.43 11.50 -19.49
CA GLU A 232 -18.17 10.14 -19.05
C GLU A 232 -16.97 9.53 -19.79
N PRO A 233 -16.12 8.76 -19.09
CA PRO A 233 -15.06 8.00 -19.74
C PRO A 233 -15.64 7.03 -20.78
N PRO A 234 -14.96 6.82 -21.92
CA PRO A 234 -15.38 5.85 -22.93
C PRO A 234 -15.67 4.48 -22.33
N ALA A 235 -16.77 3.83 -22.72
CA ALA A 235 -17.18 2.52 -22.20
C ALA A 235 -16.09 1.45 -22.32
N VAL A 236 -15.24 1.55 -23.36
CA VAL A 236 -14.09 0.67 -23.58
C VAL A 236 -13.08 0.76 -22.42
N ILE A 237 -12.80 1.96 -21.92
CA ILE A 237 -11.87 2.17 -20.80
C ILE A 237 -12.40 1.49 -19.54
N ILE A 238 -13.69 1.68 -19.24
CA ILE A 238 -14.32 1.08 -18.06
C ILE A 238 -14.32 -0.45 -18.16
N GLN A 239 -14.55 -0.99 -19.36
CA GLN A 239 -14.45 -2.43 -19.59
C GLN A 239 -13.02 -2.95 -19.33
N CYS A 240 -11.98 -2.26 -19.81
CA CYS A 240 -10.59 -2.65 -19.53
C CYS A 240 -10.27 -2.64 -18.02
N LEU A 241 -10.78 -1.64 -17.28
CA LEU A 241 -10.60 -1.59 -15.83
C LEU A 241 -11.31 -2.76 -15.12
N LYS A 242 -12.53 -3.12 -15.56
CA LYS A 242 -13.26 -4.27 -15.02
C LYS A 242 -12.49 -5.56 -15.23
N GLU A 243 -12.05 -5.84 -16.47
CA GLU A 243 -11.27 -7.03 -16.80
C GLU A 243 -9.98 -7.14 -15.96
N PHE A 244 -9.30 -6.01 -15.73
CA PHE A 244 -8.09 -5.97 -14.89
C PHE A 244 -8.37 -6.37 -13.44
N PHE A 245 -9.48 -5.90 -12.85
CA PHE A 245 -9.85 -6.22 -11.46
C PHE A 245 -10.63 -7.54 -11.31
N GLU A 246 -11.21 -8.06 -12.39
CA GLU A 246 -11.77 -9.42 -12.46
C GLU A 246 -10.66 -10.47 -12.44
N TYR A 247 -9.56 -10.24 -13.17
CA TYR A 247 -8.41 -11.14 -13.14
C TYR A 247 -7.86 -11.30 -11.71
N ARG A 248 -7.65 -10.17 -11.01
CA ARG A 248 -7.23 -10.15 -9.60
C ARG A 248 -7.90 -9.01 -8.86
N SER A 249 -8.44 -9.31 -7.68
CA SER A 249 -8.95 -8.27 -6.79
C SER A 249 -7.84 -7.31 -6.35
N LEU A 250 -8.22 -6.09 -5.97
CA LEU A 250 -7.26 -5.09 -5.48
C LEU A 250 -6.30 -5.66 -4.42
N LYS A 251 -6.81 -6.39 -3.42
CA LYS A 251 -5.98 -7.02 -2.37
C LYS A 251 -4.97 -8.01 -2.97
N LYS A 252 -5.37 -8.82 -3.95
CA LYS A 252 -4.47 -9.77 -4.62
C LYS A 252 -3.42 -9.05 -5.45
N TRP A 253 -3.76 -7.95 -6.12
CA TRP A 253 -2.77 -7.12 -6.83
C TRP A 253 -1.70 -6.59 -5.88
N LYS A 254 -2.06 -6.10 -4.69
CA LYS A 254 -1.09 -5.66 -3.67
C LYS A 254 -0.15 -6.79 -3.25
N GLN A 255 -0.72 -7.97 -2.99
CA GLN A 255 0.08 -9.15 -2.65
C GLN A 255 1.06 -9.53 -3.76
N GLU A 256 0.65 -9.44 -5.02
CA GLU A 256 1.54 -9.68 -6.17
C GLU A 256 2.64 -8.63 -6.29
N LEU A 257 2.34 -7.33 -6.11
CA LEU A 257 3.38 -6.30 -6.12
C LEU A 257 4.40 -6.52 -4.99
N ASN A 258 3.95 -6.94 -3.81
CA ASN A 258 4.85 -7.27 -2.71
C ASN A 258 5.75 -8.47 -3.04
N ARG A 259 5.21 -9.51 -3.68
CA ARG A 259 6.00 -10.65 -4.15
C ARG A 259 7.03 -10.23 -5.20
N ILE A 260 6.62 -9.43 -6.19
CA ILE A 260 7.54 -8.89 -7.20
C ILE A 260 8.65 -8.10 -6.51
N CYS A 261 8.32 -7.23 -5.54
CA CYS A 261 9.31 -6.48 -4.77
C CYS A 261 10.28 -7.40 -4.03
N LEU A 262 9.78 -8.41 -3.32
CA LEU A 262 10.59 -9.33 -2.55
C LEU A 262 11.58 -10.09 -3.44
N TYR A 263 11.10 -10.68 -4.54
CA TYR A 263 11.93 -11.51 -5.41
C TYR A 263 12.82 -10.72 -6.37
N SER A 264 12.45 -9.49 -6.74
CA SER A 264 13.36 -8.63 -7.52
C SER A 264 14.53 -8.11 -6.70
N LEU A 265 14.38 -8.02 -5.37
CA LEU A 265 15.43 -7.57 -4.46
C LEU A 265 16.14 -8.72 -3.72
N SER A 266 15.76 -9.97 -4.01
CA SER A 266 16.38 -11.17 -3.46
C SER A 266 17.39 -11.77 -4.43
N SER A 267 18.39 -12.46 -3.91
CA SER A 267 19.27 -13.34 -4.69
C SER A 267 18.55 -14.60 -5.17
N GLN A 268 17.43 -14.94 -4.54
CA GLN A 268 16.67 -16.18 -4.78
C GLN A 268 15.56 -15.95 -5.79
N SER A 269 15.42 -16.89 -6.73
CA SER A 269 14.32 -16.84 -7.68
C SER A 269 12.99 -17.21 -7.03
N ALA A 270 11.88 -16.68 -7.55
CA ALA A 270 10.56 -17.06 -7.06
C ALA A 270 10.29 -18.56 -7.22
N GLN A 271 10.79 -19.15 -8.33
CA GLN A 271 10.60 -20.55 -8.68
C GLN A 271 11.23 -21.52 -7.68
N GLU A 272 12.44 -21.23 -7.20
CA GLU A 272 13.11 -22.07 -6.18
C GLU A 272 12.34 -22.15 -4.87
N TRP A 273 11.60 -21.10 -4.54
CA TRP A 273 10.75 -21.02 -3.35
C TRP A 273 9.33 -21.56 -3.56
N GLY A 274 9.08 -22.19 -4.72
CA GLY A 274 7.75 -22.68 -5.08
C GLY A 274 6.73 -21.57 -5.30
N VAL A 275 7.17 -20.32 -5.47
CA VAL A 275 6.30 -19.19 -5.76
C VAL A 275 6.22 -18.98 -7.26
N TRP A 276 5.04 -19.22 -7.82
CA TRP A 276 4.79 -19.02 -9.24
C TRP A 276 4.33 -17.59 -9.52
N ILE A 277 5.20 -16.80 -10.17
CA ILE A 277 4.87 -15.47 -10.68
C ILE A 277 4.67 -15.59 -12.19
N ASP A 278 3.43 -15.44 -12.66
CA ASP A 278 3.11 -15.40 -14.09
C ASP A 278 3.52 -14.04 -14.67
N SER A 279 4.83 -13.87 -14.87
CA SER A 279 5.45 -12.61 -15.28
C SER A 279 4.92 -12.12 -16.63
N LEU A 280 4.60 -13.02 -17.56
CA LEU A 280 4.05 -12.64 -18.86
C LEU A 280 2.64 -12.05 -18.73
N THR A 281 1.76 -12.70 -17.98
CA THR A 281 0.40 -12.18 -17.77
C THR A 281 0.43 -10.88 -16.97
N LEU A 282 1.26 -10.80 -15.93
CA LEU A 282 1.43 -9.58 -15.14
C LEU A 282 1.95 -8.42 -15.99
N TYR A 283 2.97 -8.66 -16.82
CA TYR A 283 3.50 -7.66 -17.75
C TYR A 283 2.39 -7.13 -18.66
N LYS A 284 1.65 -8.02 -19.33
CA LYS A 284 0.57 -7.65 -20.24
C LYS A 284 -0.51 -6.81 -19.56
N LEU A 285 -1.00 -7.26 -18.40
CA LEU A 285 -2.09 -6.59 -17.69
C LEU A 285 -1.68 -5.23 -17.13
N ILE A 286 -0.49 -5.13 -16.53
CA ILE A 286 0.01 -3.86 -15.98
C ILE A 286 0.34 -2.88 -17.12
N CYS A 287 0.87 -3.34 -18.25
CA CYS A 287 1.08 -2.50 -19.43
C CYS A 287 -0.24 -1.98 -19.99
N SER A 288 -1.25 -2.85 -20.14
CA SER A 288 -2.58 -2.46 -20.60
C SER A 288 -3.25 -1.45 -19.65
N LEU A 289 -3.08 -1.64 -18.33
CA LEU A 289 -3.53 -0.67 -17.34
C LEU A 289 -2.85 0.70 -17.52
N ALA A 290 -1.53 0.73 -17.74
CA ALA A 290 -0.80 1.97 -17.95
C ALA A 290 -1.24 2.67 -19.24
N GLU A 291 -1.49 1.94 -20.33
CA GLU A 291 -2.05 2.51 -21.56
C GLU A 291 -3.46 3.09 -21.32
N THR A 292 -4.31 2.34 -20.63
CA THR A 292 -5.66 2.78 -20.26
C THR A 292 -5.63 4.05 -19.40
N ALA A 293 -4.68 4.11 -18.44
CA ALA A 293 -4.46 5.29 -17.60
C ALA A 293 -3.96 6.49 -18.41
N PHE A 294 -3.14 6.27 -19.44
CA PHE A 294 -2.68 7.33 -20.34
C PHE A 294 -3.86 7.93 -21.13
N ASP A 295 -4.76 7.07 -21.64
CA ASP A 295 -5.96 7.52 -22.36
C ASP A 295 -6.93 8.26 -21.43
N LEU A 296 -7.10 7.79 -20.19
CA LEU A 296 -7.87 8.49 -19.15
C LEU A 296 -7.33 9.91 -18.89
N ARG A 297 -6.00 10.04 -18.75
CA ARG A 297 -5.33 11.34 -18.59
C ARG A 297 -5.61 12.26 -19.79
N LYS A 298 -5.42 11.74 -21.01
CA LYS A 298 -5.58 12.54 -22.24
C LYS A 298 -7.03 13.01 -22.44
N ASN A 299 -8.01 12.18 -22.14
CA ASN A 299 -9.42 12.53 -22.25
C ASN A 299 -9.83 13.65 -21.27
N ARG A 300 -9.16 13.76 -20.12
CA ARG A 300 -9.32 14.90 -19.21
C ARG A 300 -8.71 16.17 -19.78
N SER A 301 -7.52 16.09 -20.39
CA SER A 301 -6.82 17.26 -20.96
C SER A 301 -7.42 17.79 -22.27
N ALA A 302 -8.23 16.98 -22.96
CA ALA A 302 -8.95 17.40 -24.17
C ALA A 302 -10.19 18.26 -23.88
N LEU A 303 -10.38 18.65 -22.63
CA LEU A 303 -11.49 19.47 -22.16
C LEU A 303 -11.05 20.95 -22.11
N PRO A 304 -11.80 21.87 -22.74
CA PRO A 304 -11.54 23.30 -22.66
C PRO A 304 -11.81 23.89 -21.26
#